data_AF-T0TNX3-F1
#
_entry.id   AF-T0TNX3-F1
#
_cell.length_a   1.000
_cell.length_b   1.000
_cell.length_c   1.000
_cell.angle_alpha   90.00
_cell.angle_beta   90.00
_cell.angle_gamma   90.00
#
_symmetry.space_group_name_H-M   'P 1'
#
loop_
_entity.id
_entity.type
_entity.pdbx_description
1 polymer ?
#
loop_
_entity_poly.entity_id
_entity_poly.type
_entity_poly.pdbx_seq_one_letter_code
_entity_poly.pdbx_strand_id
1 'polypeptide(L)'
;MVGWTKQAAISKDMVKMAKSRISSQYLTETEVAVQAAIKALETGDKTLLKSSLQAVSDQLESLSPDIYVDKLKKLKEAEQGLDAIAKSSGAGGGDCGIAFAFDQSSRDALVERWQQEGIELLYEV
;
A
#
# COMPACT_ATOMS: atom_id res chain seq x y z
N MET A 1 -7.31 7.52 -2.52
CA MET A 1 -6.48 8.59 -1.93
C MET A 1 -5.00 8.28 -2.09
N VAL A 2 -4.16 9.31 -2.19
CA VAL A 2 -2.70 9.22 -2.30
C VAL A 2 -2.06 10.01 -1.16
N GLY A 3 -1.27 9.34 -0.31
CA GLY A 3 -0.58 9.96 0.82
C GLY A 3 0.94 10.03 0.58
N TRP A 4 1.54 11.21 0.59
CA TRP A 4 2.97 11.42 0.40
C TRP A 4 3.71 11.52 1.72
N THR A 5 4.75 10.70 1.86
CA THR A 5 5.58 10.63 3.07
C THR A 5 6.53 11.82 3.24
N LYS A 6 6.69 12.67 2.21
CA LYS A 6 7.72 13.73 2.14
C LYS A 6 9.16 13.23 2.20
N GLN A 7 9.36 11.93 2.04
CA GLN A 7 10.65 11.29 1.91
C GLN A 7 10.80 10.84 0.47
N ALA A 8 11.89 11.21 -0.22
CA ALA A 8 12.12 10.76 -1.58
C ALA A 8 12.64 9.32 -1.58
N ALA A 9 12.23 8.51 -2.55
CA ALA A 9 12.83 7.22 -2.85
C ALA A 9 13.70 7.26 -4.12
N ILE A 10 14.81 6.52 -4.13
CA ILE A 10 15.64 6.33 -5.33
C ILE A 10 15.26 4.98 -5.96
N SER A 11 14.34 5.01 -6.93
CA SER A 11 13.77 3.81 -7.54
C SER A 11 14.81 2.82 -8.08
N LYS A 12 15.94 3.30 -8.60
CA LYS A 12 17.01 2.45 -9.14
C LYS A 12 17.59 1.51 -8.07
N ASP A 13 17.81 2.01 -6.87
CA ASP A 13 18.42 1.25 -5.79
C ASP A 13 17.42 0.26 -5.20
N MET A 14 16.17 0.70 -5.02
CA MET A 14 15.06 -0.16 -4.60
C MET A 14 14.82 -1.32 -5.57
N VAL A 15 14.83 -1.07 -6.89
CA VAL A 15 14.69 -2.11 -7.91
C VAL A 15 15.88 -3.07 -7.90
N LYS A 16 17.11 -2.58 -7.74
CA LYS A 16 18.30 -3.44 -7.64
C LYS A 16 18.21 -4.38 -6.44
N MET A 17 17.79 -3.85 -5.28
CA MET A 17 17.55 -4.62 -4.07
C MET A 17 16.45 -5.68 -4.30
N ALA A 18 15.28 -5.26 -4.81
CA ALA A 18 14.14 -6.15 -5.03
C ALA A 18 14.48 -7.31 -5.99
N LYS A 19 15.15 -7.03 -7.10
CA LYS A 19 15.56 -8.04 -8.09
C LYS A 19 16.40 -9.17 -7.51
N SER A 20 17.21 -8.89 -6.49
CA SER A 20 18.04 -9.91 -5.83
C SER A 20 17.26 -10.86 -4.91
N ARG A 21 16.00 -10.52 -4.59
CA ARG A 21 15.16 -11.22 -3.61
C ARG A 21 13.90 -11.82 -4.19
N ILE A 22 13.53 -11.44 -5.42
CA ILE A 22 12.37 -11.98 -6.13
C ILE A 22 12.62 -13.46 -6.44
N SER A 23 11.70 -14.30 -5.98
CA SER A 23 11.64 -15.73 -6.29
C SER A 23 10.48 -16.02 -7.25
N SER A 24 10.48 -17.20 -7.88
CA SER A 24 9.34 -17.66 -8.68
C SER A 24 8.06 -17.76 -7.84
N GLN A 25 8.18 -18.18 -6.58
CA GLN A 25 7.05 -18.24 -5.65
C GLN A 25 6.45 -16.85 -5.41
N TYR A 26 7.29 -15.84 -5.11
CA TYR A 26 6.84 -14.46 -4.95
C TYR A 26 6.06 -13.96 -6.17
N LEU A 27 6.56 -14.25 -7.38
CA LEU A 27 5.90 -13.84 -8.62
C LEU A 27 4.53 -14.50 -8.79
N THR A 28 4.45 -15.82 -8.56
CA THR A 28 3.18 -16.56 -8.67
C THR A 28 2.16 -16.08 -7.64
N GLU A 29 2.57 -15.91 -6.38
CA GLU A 29 1.65 -15.45 -5.33
C GLU A 29 1.21 -14.00 -5.55
N THR A 30 2.10 -13.13 -6.04
CA THR A 30 1.76 -11.73 -6.36
C THR A 30 0.76 -11.67 -7.52
N GLU A 31 0.96 -12.48 -8.56
CA GLU A 31 0.03 -12.58 -9.69
C GLU A 31 -1.37 -13.00 -9.22
N VAL A 32 -1.46 -14.02 -8.36
CA VAL A 32 -2.75 -14.45 -7.79
C VAL A 32 -3.46 -13.31 -7.05
N ALA A 33 -2.73 -12.56 -6.22
CA ALA A 33 -3.30 -11.44 -5.49
C ALA A 33 -3.74 -10.30 -6.43
N VAL A 34 -2.97 -10.01 -7.48
CA VAL A 34 -3.34 -9.00 -8.50
C VAL A 34 -4.61 -9.42 -9.26
N GLN A 35 -4.70 -10.67 -9.71
CA GLN A 35 -5.90 -11.17 -10.39
C GLN A 35 -7.14 -11.13 -9.47
N ALA A 36 -6.96 -11.42 -8.17
CA ALA A 36 -8.03 -11.27 -7.20
C ALA A 36 -8.46 -9.80 -7.02
N ALA A 37 -7.51 -8.86 -7.00
CA ALA A 37 -7.83 -7.43 -6.93
C ALA A 37 -8.57 -6.93 -8.19
N ILE A 38 -8.18 -7.40 -9.38
CA ILE A 38 -8.88 -7.09 -10.64
C ILE A 38 -10.32 -7.56 -10.56
N LYS A 39 -10.53 -8.84 -10.22
CA LYS A 39 -11.87 -9.42 -10.07
C LYS A 39 -12.70 -8.63 -9.05
N ALA A 40 -12.10 -8.26 -7.92
CA ALA A 40 -12.77 -7.49 -6.88
C ALA A 40 -13.27 -6.13 -7.38
N LEU A 41 -12.46 -5.44 -8.19
CA LEU A 41 -12.84 -4.16 -8.80
C LEU A 41 -13.96 -4.36 -9.82
N GLU A 42 -13.89 -5.38 -10.68
CA GLU A 42 -14.91 -5.66 -11.70
C GLU A 42 -16.26 -6.03 -11.09
N THR A 43 -16.28 -6.74 -9.96
CA THR A 43 -17.52 -7.20 -9.31
C THR A 43 -17.98 -6.29 -8.17
N GLY A 44 -17.22 -5.25 -7.82
CA GLY A 44 -17.48 -4.43 -6.64
C GLY A 44 -17.33 -5.17 -5.30
N ASP A 45 -16.52 -6.23 -5.24
CA ASP A 45 -16.29 -7.01 -4.02
C ASP A 45 -15.24 -6.33 -3.14
N LYS A 46 -15.74 -5.49 -2.22
CA LYS A 46 -14.92 -4.78 -1.23
C LYS A 46 -14.02 -5.72 -0.41
N THR A 47 -14.54 -6.84 0.08
CA THR A 47 -13.81 -7.74 0.99
C THR A 47 -12.66 -8.42 0.25
N LEU A 48 -12.90 -8.82 -1.00
CA LEU A 48 -11.86 -9.36 -1.87
C LEU A 48 -10.81 -8.30 -2.21
N LEU A 49 -11.22 -7.04 -2.43
CA LEU A 49 -10.28 -5.96 -2.70
C LEU A 49 -9.35 -5.69 -1.50
N LYS A 50 -9.92 -5.63 -0.28
CA LYS A 50 -9.13 -5.44 0.95
C LYS A 50 -8.13 -6.58 1.15
N SER A 51 -8.59 -7.83 1.07
CA SER A 51 -7.73 -9.00 1.29
C SER A 51 -6.65 -9.18 0.22
N SER A 52 -6.96 -8.90 -1.06
CA SER A 52 -5.98 -8.96 -2.15
C SER A 52 -4.90 -7.88 -2.05
N LEU A 53 -5.28 -6.63 -1.74
CA LEU A 53 -4.31 -5.54 -1.55
C LEU A 53 -3.46 -5.74 -0.29
N GLN A 54 -4.02 -6.33 0.77
CA GLN A 54 -3.28 -6.75 1.96
C GLN A 54 -2.24 -7.83 1.59
N ALA A 55 -2.61 -8.84 0.82
CA ALA A 55 -1.69 -9.88 0.37
C ALA A 55 -0.50 -9.29 -0.42
N VAL A 56 -0.76 -8.37 -1.35
CA VAL A 56 0.31 -7.65 -2.08
C VAL A 56 1.17 -6.82 -1.12
N SER A 57 0.55 -6.17 -0.13
CA SER A 57 1.26 -5.39 0.89
C SER A 57 2.22 -6.25 1.71
N ASP A 58 1.78 -7.42 2.16
CA ASP A 58 2.58 -8.34 2.97
C ASP A 58 3.69 -9.01 2.15
N GLN A 59 3.42 -9.32 0.87
CA GLN A 59 4.45 -9.79 -0.06
C GLN A 59 5.56 -8.75 -0.23
N LEU A 60 5.20 -7.49 -0.46
CA LEU A 60 6.16 -6.39 -0.57
C LEU A 60 7.01 -6.23 0.70
N GLU A 61 6.37 -6.31 1.87
CA GLU A 61 7.07 -6.23 3.17
C GLU A 61 8.00 -7.43 3.39
N SER A 62 7.59 -8.63 2.95
CA SER A 62 8.41 -9.84 3.02
C SER A 62 9.63 -9.79 2.08
N LEU A 63 9.51 -9.06 0.96
CA LEU A 63 10.59 -8.92 -0.02
C LEU A 63 11.75 -8.12 0.58
N SER A 64 11.45 -7.01 1.26
CA SER A 64 12.46 -6.28 2.03
C SER A 64 11.82 -5.31 3.04
N PRO A 65 12.40 -5.20 4.26
CA PRO A 65 12.00 -4.17 5.21
C PRO A 65 12.20 -2.75 4.66
N ASP A 66 13.10 -2.55 3.69
CA ASP A 66 13.38 -1.23 3.10
C ASP A 66 12.21 -0.70 2.26
N ILE A 67 11.27 -1.56 1.83
CA ILE A 67 10.10 -1.12 1.08
C ILE A 67 9.14 -0.33 1.98
N TYR A 68 8.97 -0.77 3.23
CA TYR A 68 8.15 -0.13 4.26
C TYR A 68 9.03 0.56 5.30
N VAL A 69 9.54 1.73 4.93
CA VAL A 69 10.14 2.67 5.91
C VAL A 69 9.08 3.16 6.89
N ASP A 70 9.52 3.71 8.02
CA ASP A 70 8.64 4.03 9.16
C ASP A 70 7.39 4.81 8.77
N LYS A 71 7.50 5.83 7.92
CA LYS A 71 6.32 6.58 7.45
C LYS A 71 5.36 5.75 6.58
N LEU A 72 5.85 4.84 5.74
CA LEU A 72 4.99 3.94 4.97
C LEU A 72 4.32 2.89 5.86
N LYS A 73 4.99 2.46 6.94
CA LYS A 73 4.37 1.61 7.97
C LYS A 73 3.23 2.36 8.66
N LYS A 74 3.48 3.58 9.10
CA LYS A 74 2.45 4.45 9.70
C LYS A 74 1.28 4.70 8.74
N LEU A 75 1.57 4.90 7.45
CA LEU A 75 0.55 5.03 6.41
C LEU A 75 -0.37 3.79 6.34
N LYS A 76 0.23 2.59 6.34
CA LYS A 76 -0.49 1.29 6.33
C LYS A 76 -1.26 1.09 7.64
N GLU A 77 -0.60 1.25 8.78
CA GLU A 77 -1.19 1.09 10.13
C GLU A 77 -2.40 2.01 10.37
N ALA A 78 -2.43 3.18 9.75
CA ALA A 78 -3.51 4.15 9.91
C ALA A 78 -4.89 3.61 9.47
N GLU A 79 -4.96 2.56 8.65
CA GLU A 79 -6.23 1.93 8.27
C GLU A 79 -6.86 1.08 9.39
N GLN A 80 -6.11 0.75 10.45
CA GLN A 80 -6.55 -0.23 11.43
C GLN A 80 -7.87 0.18 12.08
N GLY A 81 -8.84 -0.74 12.03
CA GLY A 81 -10.19 -0.53 12.55
C GLY A 81 -11.09 0.33 11.66
N LEU A 82 -10.65 0.70 10.46
CA LEU A 82 -11.44 1.44 9.48
C LEU A 82 -11.94 0.52 8.37
N ASP A 83 -12.99 0.95 7.67
CA ASP A 83 -13.36 0.36 6.39
C ASP A 83 -12.50 0.96 5.27
N ALA A 84 -11.20 0.69 5.35
CA ALA A 84 -10.21 1.12 4.38
C ALA A 84 -9.11 0.05 4.20
N ILE A 85 -8.33 0.19 3.14
CA ILE A 85 -7.10 -0.56 2.88
C ILE A 85 -6.07 0.37 2.22
N ALA A 86 -4.82 0.28 2.63
CA ALA A 86 -3.72 1.17 2.35
C ALA A 86 -2.43 0.37 2.19
N LYS A 87 -1.57 0.82 1.27
CA LYS A 87 -0.29 0.17 0.99
C LYS A 87 0.70 1.16 0.40
N SER A 88 1.97 0.78 0.42
CA SER A 88 3.01 1.44 -0.37
C SER A 88 2.67 1.43 -1.86
N SER A 89 3.05 2.50 -2.58
CA SER A 89 2.87 2.65 -4.02
C SER A 89 4.20 2.91 -4.72
N GLY A 90 4.50 2.13 -5.76
CA GLY A 90 5.76 2.20 -6.49
C GLY A 90 6.85 1.35 -5.84
N ALA A 91 8.08 1.87 -5.79
CA ALA A 91 9.26 1.10 -5.38
C ALA A 91 9.40 0.93 -3.85
N GLY A 92 8.68 1.72 -3.05
CA GLY A 92 8.86 1.81 -1.60
C GLY A 92 10.08 2.62 -1.19
N GLY A 93 10.41 2.62 0.11
CA GLY A 93 11.54 3.38 0.66
C GLY A 93 11.29 4.88 0.87
N GLY A 94 10.09 5.35 0.53
CA GLY A 94 9.69 6.75 0.54
C GLY A 94 8.49 6.96 -0.38
N ASP A 95 8.42 8.14 -0.98
CA ASP A 95 7.37 8.61 -1.88
C ASP A 95 5.97 8.45 -1.28
N CYS A 96 5.08 7.75 -1.97
CA CYS A 96 3.65 7.73 -1.66
C CYS A 96 3.16 6.34 -1.26
N GLY A 97 2.11 6.32 -0.44
CA GLY A 97 1.17 5.22 -0.36
C GLY A 97 -0.15 5.56 -1.03
N ILE A 98 -0.96 4.55 -1.25
CA ILE A 98 -2.33 4.67 -1.74
C ILE A 98 -3.29 4.04 -0.74
N ALA A 99 -4.53 4.53 -0.71
CA ALA A 99 -5.60 3.92 0.05
C ALA A 99 -6.95 3.97 -0.65
N PHE A 100 -7.76 2.96 -0.39
CA PHE A 100 -9.18 2.88 -0.69
C PHE A 100 -9.93 2.94 0.63
N ALA A 101 -10.80 3.94 0.79
CA ALA A 101 -11.77 3.99 1.90
C ALA A 101 -13.17 3.76 1.32
N PHE A 102 -13.98 2.98 2.02
CA PHE A 102 -15.28 2.53 1.53
C PHE A 102 -16.46 3.26 2.19
N ASP A 103 -16.18 4.16 3.12
CA ASP A 103 -17.14 5.10 3.70
C ASP A 103 -16.45 6.42 4.09
N GLN A 104 -17.25 7.47 4.27
CA GLN A 104 -16.77 8.81 4.56
C GLN A 104 -16.05 8.91 5.91
N SER A 105 -16.54 8.22 6.95
CA SER A 105 -15.93 8.26 8.29
C SER A 105 -14.55 7.62 8.31
N SER A 106 -14.38 6.50 7.62
CA SER A 106 -13.11 5.81 7.42
C SER A 106 -12.14 6.66 6.62
N ARG A 107 -12.64 7.35 5.59
CA ARG A 107 -11.86 8.31 4.80
C ARG A 107 -11.33 9.46 5.67
N ASP A 108 -12.21 10.12 6.42
CA ASP A 108 -11.84 11.28 7.24
C ASP A 108 -10.87 10.90 8.35
N ALA A 109 -11.13 9.79 9.04
CA ALA A 109 -10.24 9.25 10.07
C ALA A 109 -8.87 8.88 9.50
N LEU A 110 -8.80 8.29 8.30
CA LEU A 110 -7.53 7.93 7.68
C LEU A 110 -6.71 9.17 7.32
N VAL A 111 -7.34 10.19 6.75
CA VAL A 111 -6.67 11.46 6.39
C VAL A 111 -6.15 12.17 7.64
N GLU A 112 -6.94 12.21 8.71
CA GLU A 112 -6.49 12.78 9.99
C GLU A 112 -5.27 12.05 10.55
N ARG A 113 -5.31 10.70 10.58
CA ARG A 113 -4.19 9.88 11.04
C ARG A 113 -2.94 10.09 10.19
N TRP A 114 -3.08 10.20 8.87
CA TRP A 114 -1.96 10.52 7.98
C TRP A 114 -1.34 11.89 8.29
N GLN A 115 -2.17 12.92 8.48
CA GLN A 115 -1.68 14.26 8.80
C GLN A 115 -0.92 14.31 10.14
N GLN A 116 -1.39 13.58 11.16
CA GLN A 116 -0.72 13.45 12.45
C GLN A 116 0.69 12.83 12.33
N GLU A 117 0.88 11.93 11.36
CA GLU A 117 2.16 11.29 11.04
C GLU A 117 3.01 12.09 10.02
N GLY A 118 2.57 13.29 9.65
CA GLY A 118 3.22 14.15 8.68
C GLY A 118 3.23 13.56 7.26
N ILE A 119 2.19 12.81 6.92
CA ILE A 119 1.89 12.29 5.58
C ILE A 119 0.87 13.24 4.94
N GLU A 120 1.19 13.76 3.76
CA GLU A 120 0.36 14.74 3.05
C GLU A 120 -0.61 14.05 2.09
N LEU A 121 -1.90 14.36 2.19
CA LEU A 121 -2.87 13.95 1.16
C LEU A 121 -2.59 14.74 -0.12
N LEU A 122 -2.03 14.06 -1.13
CA LEU A 122 -1.74 14.68 -2.43
C LEU A 122 -2.93 14.67 -3.38
N TYR A 123 -3.75 13.62 -3.31
CA TYR A 123 -4.83 13.41 -4.27
C TYR A 123 -5.93 12.52 -3.69
N GLU A 124 -7.17 12.82 -4.06
CA GLU A 124 -8.35 12.01 -3.80
C GLU A 124 -9.38 12.15 -4.94
N VAL A 125 -10.30 11.19 -5.03
CA VAL A 125 -11.39 11.12 -6.01
C VAL A 125 -12.66 10.69 -5.31
#